data_AF-A0A8R7PTZ5-F1
#
_entry.id   AF-A0A8R7PTZ5-F1
#
_cell.length_a   1.000
_cell.length_b   1.000
_cell.length_c   1.000
_cell.angle_alpha   90.00
_cell.angle_beta   90.00
_cell.angle_gamma   90.00
#
_symmetry.space_group_name_H-M   'P 1'
#
loop_
_entity.id
_entity.type
_entity.pdbx_description
1 polymer ?
#
loop_
_entity_poly.entity_id
_entity_poly.type
_entity_poly.pdbx_seq_one_letter_code
_entity_poly.pdbx_strand_id
1 'polypeptide(L)'
;MGHLVSMIEPGKIIAARGLAVTIVVIDLPHNTGASATGPFLAGVSAANPTISFHRLPQVELPPVKSNHPETLTLEVARVSNPHLRDFLAATSSAVLVADFFCNVARGVASELGIPIYFFFTSGAEVLALYLHLPVLHAQTTANFQDMGDELVHVPGIPSFPATDSMRPIMDRDDVAYTKFVSVCSDLCLSQGILVNTFRSLEPRAVETIAAGLCSPFGLPTPPVYCI
;
A
#
# COMPACT_ATOMS: atom_id res chain seq x y z
N MET A 1 -6.79 10.43 6.17
CA MET A 1 -8.04 10.44 5.38
C MET A 1 -7.86 9.86 3.97
N GLY A 2 -6.81 10.21 3.21
CA GLY A 2 -6.61 9.72 1.83
C GLY A 2 -6.75 8.20 1.67
N HIS A 3 -6.01 7.40 2.44
CA HIS A 3 -6.09 5.94 2.42
C HIS A 3 -7.51 5.41 2.74
N LEU A 4 -8.11 5.89 3.83
CA LEU A 4 -9.43 5.46 4.29
C LEU A 4 -10.53 5.77 3.27
N VAL A 5 -10.57 7.00 2.76
CA VAL A 5 -11.55 7.42 1.76
C VAL A 5 -11.37 6.59 0.48
N SER A 6 -10.12 6.41 0.04
CA SER A 6 -9.83 5.63 -1.16
C SER A 6 -10.21 4.16 -1.00
N MET A 7 -10.04 3.55 0.17
CA MET A 7 -10.44 2.15 0.45
C MET A 7 -11.97 1.95 0.52
N ILE A 8 -12.72 2.99 0.86
CA ILE A 8 -14.19 2.91 0.93
C ILE A 8 -14.79 2.69 -0.45
N GLU A 9 -14.27 3.33 -1.50
CA GLU A 9 -14.82 3.23 -2.85
C GLU A 9 -14.74 1.82 -3.48
N PRO A 10 -13.60 1.10 -3.51
CA PRO A 10 -13.57 -0.30 -3.93
C PRO A 10 -14.40 -1.16 -2.99
N GLY A 11 -14.47 -0.83 -1.69
CA GLY A 11 -15.37 -1.49 -0.74
C GLY A 11 -16.84 -1.43 -1.17
N LYS A 12 -17.32 -0.27 -1.65
CA LYS A 12 -18.68 -0.11 -2.21
C LYS A 12 -18.88 -0.93 -3.47
N ILE A 13 -17.90 -0.93 -4.37
CA ILE A 13 -17.97 -1.72 -5.61
C ILE A 13 -18.07 -3.22 -5.30
N ILE A 14 -17.26 -3.71 -4.36
CA ILE A 14 -17.28 -5.11 -3.91
C ILE A 14 -18.60 -5.43 -3.21
N ALA A 15 -19.08 -4.55 -2.33
CA ALA A 15 -20.34 -4.75 -1.63
C ALA A 15 -21.55 -4.77 -2.57
N ALA A 16 -21.55 -3.95 -3.63
CA ALA A 16 -22.58 -3.95 -4.67
C ALA A 16 -22.63 -5.27 -5.46
N ARG A 17 -21.59 -6.11 -5.38
CA ARG A 17 -21.58 -7.48 -5.94
C ARG A 17 -22.14 -8.53 -4.98
N GLY A 18 -22.70 -8.13 -3.84
CA GLY A 18 -23.30 -9.02 -2.85
C GLY A 18 -22.30 -9.64 -1.86
N LEU A 19 -21.08 -9.11 -1.78
CA LEU A 19 -20.06 -9.55 -0.84
C LEU A 19 -20.13 -8.71 0.45
N ALA A 20 -19.99 -9.36 1.60
CA ALA A 20 -19.85 -8.65 2.86
C ALA A 20 -18.48 -7.96 2.92
N VAL A 21 -18.47 -6.66 3.25
CA VAL A 21 -17.24 -5.87 3.33
C VAL A 21 -17.08 -5.29 4.72
N THR A 22 -15.92 -5.53 5.32
CA THR A 22 -15.49 -4.88 6.56
C THR A 22 -14.21 -4.11 6.30
N ILE A 23 -14.24 -2.81 6.51
CA ILE A 23 -13.07 -1.95 6.42
C ILE A 23 -12.42 -1.90 7.80
N VAL A 24 -11.23 -2.48 7.92
CA VAL A 24 -10.42 -2.44 9.13
C VAL A 24 -9.66 -1.12 9.18
N VAL A 25 -9.84 -0.37 10.26
CA VAL A 25 -9.27 0.97 10.44
C VAL A 25 -8.21 0.93 11.52
N ILE A 26 -7.04 1.47 11.19
CA ILE A 26 -5.90 1.63 12.08
C ILE A 26 -5.70 3.14 12.30
N ASP A 27 -5.82 3.57 13.55
CA ASP A 27 -5.62 4.97 13.92
C ASP A 27 -4.14 5.24 14.25
N LEU A 28 -3.58 6.32 13.70
CA LEU A 28 -2.22 6.74 14.03
C LEU A 28 -2.16 7.27 15.48
N PRO A 29 -1.10 6.98 16.26
CA PRO A 29 -0.94 7.51 17.61
C PRO A 29 -0.89 9.03 17.62
N HIS A 30 -1.41 9.61 18.71
CA HIS A 30 -1.55 11.06 18.90
C HIS A 30 -2.49 11.76 17.91
N ASN A 31 -3.09 11.02 16.99
CA ASN A 31 -4.21 11.53 16.22
C ASN A 31 -5.45 11.45 17.13
N THR A 32 -5.93 12.59 17.63
CA THR A 32 -7.25 12.71 18.29
C THR A 32 -8.42 12.39 17.35
N GLY A 33 -8.11 12.05 16.08
CA GLY A 33 -9.01 11.72 15.00
C GLY A 33 -9.87 10.45 15.15
N ALA A 34 -9.68 9.63 16.19
CA ALA A 34 -10.69 8.61 16.53
C ALA A 34 -12.07 9.27 16.78
N SER A 35 -12.08 10.48 17.35
CA SER A 35 -13.27 11.33 17.50
C SER A 35 -13.73 11.95 16.17
N ALA A 36 -12.81 12.34 15.29
CA ALA A 36 -13.13 13.04 14.03
C ALA A 36 -13.61 12.10 12.90
N THR A 37 -13.11 10.85 12.84
CA THR A 37 -13.53 9.89 11.82
C THR A 37 -14.84 9.18 12.18
N GLY A 38 -15.25 9.18 13.44
CA GLY A 38 -16.48 8.56 13.94
C GLY A 38 -17.72 8.98 13.14
N PRO A 39 -18.05 10.28 13.09
CA PRO A 39 -19.21 10.77 12.34
C PRO A 39 -19.12 10.48 10.84
N PHE A 40 -17.91 10.57 10.26
CA PHE A 40 -17.69 10.25 8.86
C PHE A 40 -18.01 8.78 8.55
N LEU A 41 -17.45 7.84 9.32
CA LEU A 41 -17.71 6.41 9.13
C LEU A 41 -19.17 6.06 9.39
N ALA A 42 -19.81 6.67 10.39
CA ALA A 42 -21.23 6.49 10.66
C ALA A 42 -22.09 6.94 9.46
N GLY A 43 -21.76 8.07 8.83
CA GLY A 43 -22.42 8.53 7.61
C GLY A 43 -22.23 7.56 6.44
N VAL A 44 -21.03 7.01 6.27
CA VAL A 44 -20.75 6.03 5.21
C VAL A 44 -21.54 4.74 5.42
N SER A 45 -21.57 4.20 6.65
CA SER A 45 -22.38 3.00 6.97
C SER A 45 -23.88 3.25 6.82
N ALA A 46 -24.38 4.43 7.19
CA ALA A 46 -25.79 4.77 6.99
C ALA A 46 -26.17 4.81 5.51
N ALA A 47 -25.27 5.30 4.64
CA ALA A 47 -25.47 5.32 3.20
C ALA A 47 -25.20 3.96 2.52
N ASN A 48 -24.41 3.08 3.14
CA ASN A 48 -23.98 1.79 2.57
C ASN A 48 -24.10 0.68 3.62
N PRO A 49 -25.30 0.16 3.91
CA PRO A 49 -25.54 -0.78 5.00
C PRO A 49 -24.79 -2.11 4.90
N THR A 50 -24.29 -2.45 3.71
CA THR A 50 -23.51 -3.66 3.42
C THR A 50 -22.01 -3.49 3.74
N ILE A 51 -21.57 -2.29 4.11
CA ILE A 51 -20.20 -1.99 4.55
C ILE A 51 -20.20 -1.75 6.04
N SER A 52 -19.38 -2.53 6.74
CA SER A 52 -19.08 -2.33 8.16
C SER A 52 -17.66 -1.82 8.37
N PHE A 53 -17.42 -1.24 9.54
CA PHE A 53 -16.10 -0.75 9.95
C PHE A 53 -15.67 -1.43 11.25
N HIS A 54 -14.42 -1.86 11.30
CA HIS A 54 -13.80 -2.39 12.51
C HIS A 54 -12.55 -1.58 12.84
N ARG A 55 -12.54 -0.91 14.00
CA ARG A 55 -11.35 -0.18 14.46
C ARG A 55 -10.49 -1.10 15.31
N LEU A 56 -9.21 -1.24 14.94
CA LEU A 56 -8.27 -1.96 15.79
C LEU A 56 -7.98 -1.15 17.07
N PRO A 57 -7.67 -1.83 18.19
CA PRO A 57 -7.20 -1.16 19.39
C PRO A 57 -5.99 -0.27 19.10
N GLN A 58 -5.92 0.87 19.81
CA GLN A 58 -4.78 1.77 19.72
C GLN A 58 -3.54 1.09 20.28
N VAL A 59 -2.40 1.29 19.59
CA VAL A 59 -1.11 0.73 19.99
C VAL A 59 -0.17 1.85 20.44
N GLU A 60 0.68 1.53 21.42
CA GLU A 60 1.83 2.36 21.76
C GLU A 60 2.97 2.06 20.79
N LEU A 61 3.68 3.10 20.36
CA LEU A 61 4.79 2.96 19.44
C LEU A 61 6.13 3.16 20.12
N PRO A 62 7.15 2.38 19.72
CA PRO A 62 8.53 2.73 20.03
C PRO A 62 8.93 4.03 19.29
N PRO A 63 9.95 4.75 19.78
CA PRO A 63 10.53 5.87 19.05
C PRO A 63 10.99 5.44 17.65
N VAL A 64 10.51 6.15 16.63
CA VAL A 64 10.87 5.90 15.23
C VAL A 64 12.06 6.77 14.86
N LYS A 65 13.14 6.17 14.37
CA LYS A 65 14.37 6.86 13.95
C LYS A 65 14.29 7.37 12.51
N SER A 66 13.27 8.16 12.20
CA SER A 66 13.07 8.77 10.88
C SER A 66 12.11 9.95 11.02
N ASN A 67 12.34 11.01 10.27
CA ASN A 67 11.42 12.16 10.21
C ASN A 67 10.29 11.95 9.19
N HIS A 68 10.29 10.82 8.47
CA HIS A 68 9.27 10.50 7.48
C HIS A 68 7.99 9.97 8.16
N PRO A 69 6.82 10.62 7.97
CA PRO A 69 5.55 10.13 8.52
C PRO A 69 5.15 8.76 7.98
N GLU A 70 5.66 8.37 6.81
CA GLU A 70 5.47 7.06 6.23
C GLU A 70 6.10 5.96 7.09
N THR A 71 7.28 6.22 7.68
CA THR A 71 7.95 5.29 8.59
C THR A 71 7.11 5.02 9.84
N LEU A 72 6.46 6.06 10.37
CA LEU A 72 5.51 5.96 11.48
C LEU A 72 4.30 5.10 11.08
N THR A 73 3.71 5.37 9.92
CA THR A 73 2.54 4.64 9.41
C THR A 73 2.83 3.15 9.27
N LEU A 74 3.99 2.78 8.72
CA LEU A 74 4.44 1.40 8.60
C LEU A 74 4.66 0.73 9.96
N GLU A 75 5.22 1.44 10.95
CA GLU A 75 5.38 0.90 12.31
C GLU A 75 4.03 0.66 12.99
N VAL A 76 3.06 1.58 12.84
CA VAL A 76 1.72 1.40 13.41
C VAL A 76 1.07 0.15 12.85
N ALA A 77 1.07 -0.02 11.52
CA ALA A 77 0.54 -1.22 10.90
C ALA A 77 1.21 -2.49 11.46
N ARG A 78 2.54 -2.46 11.62
CA ARG A 78 3.31 -3.60 12.15
C ARG A 78 2.94 -3.94 13.58
N VAL A 79 2.83 -2.95 14.46
CA VAL A 79 2.50 -3.15 15.89
C VAL A 79 1.02 -3.52 16.06
N SER A 80 0.13 -3.10 15.15
CA SER A 80 -1.29 -3.46 15.17
C SER A 80 -1.59 -4.86 14.64
N ASN A 81 -0.64 -5.55 13.99
CA ASN A 81 -0.85 -6.89 13.42
C ASN A 81 -1.42 -7.95 14.37
N PRO A 82 -1.04 -8.03 15.67
CA PRO A 82 -1.65 -8.99 16.59
C PRO A 82 -3.17 -8.79 16.70
N HIS A 83 -3.64 -7.54 16.72
CA HIS A 83 -5.07 -7.24 16.73
C HIS A 83 -5.76 -7.57 15.41
N LEU A 84 -5.08 -7.33 14.27
CA LEU A 84 -5.58 -7.74 12.97
C LEU A 84 -5.74 -9.27 12.90
N ARG A 85 -4.76 -10.02 13.40
CA ARG A 85 -4.79 -11.49 13.46
C ARG A 85 -5.99 -11.99 14.26
N ASP A 86 -6.19 -11.46 15.47
CA ASP A 86 -7.33 -11.85 16.32
C ASP A 86 -8.67 -11.57 15.62
N PHE A 87 -8.80 -10.40 15.00
CA PHE A 87 -10.00 -10.02 14.25
C PHE A 87 -10.27 -10.95 13.05
N LEU A 88 -9.26 -11.23 12.24
CA LEU A 88 -9.40 -12.09 11.06
C LEU A 88 -9.71 -13.54 11.45
N ALA A 89 -9.09 -14.05 12.52
CA ALA A 89 -9.37 -15.38 13.06
C ALA A 89 -10.81 -15.52 13.56
N ALA A 90 -11.38 -14.45 14.13
CA ALA A 90 -12.76 -14.43 14.63
C ALA A 90 -13.83 -14.28 13.53
N THR A 91 -13.47 -13.75 12.37
CA THR A 91 -14.44 -13.38 11.30
C THR A 91 -14.45 -14.31 10.09
N SER A 92 -13.49 -15.24 9.98
CA SER A 92 -13.37 -16.18 8.84
C SER A 92 -13.39 -15.47 7.48
N SER A 93 -12.57 -14.42 7.35
CA SER A 93 -12.49 -13.61 6.12
C SER A 93 -11.97 -14.40 4.92
N ALA A 94 -12.62 -14.27 3.76
CA ALA A 94 -12.25 -14.99 2.54
C ALA A 94 -11.06 -14.38 1.78
N VAL A 95 -10.86 -13.07 1.92
CA VAL A 95 -9.79 -12.31 1.25
C VAL A 95 -9.44 -11.09 2.08
N LEU A 96 -8.17 -10.70 2.06
CA LEU A 96 -7.70 -9.44 2.63
C LEU A 96 -7.26 -8.51 1.50
N VAL A 97 -7.77 -7.28 1.47
CA VAL A 97 -7.27 -6.21 0.60
C VAL A 97 -6.56 -5.19 1.48
N ALA A 98 -5.24 -5.09 1.34
CA ALA A 98 -4.39 -4.23 2.15
C ALA A 98 -3.97 -2.97 1.37
N ASP A 99 -3.88 -1.84 2.06
CA ASP A 99 -3.17 -0.66 1.52
C ASP A 99 -1.64 -0.95 1.43
N PHE A 100 -0.92 -0.17 0.62
CA PHE A 100 0.54 -0.21 0.51
C PHE A 100 1.25 -0.22 1.87
N PHE A 101 0.82 0.61 2.83
CA PHE A 101 1.45 0.71 4.15
C PHE A 101 1.11 -0.46 5.09
N CYS A 102 0.22 -1.36 4.67
CA CYS A 102 -0.20 -2.52 5.44
C CYS A 102 0.46 -3.82 4.95
N ASN A 103 1.60 -3.77 4.25
CA ASN A 103 2.29 -4.95 3.71
C ASN A 103 2.63 -6.01 4.75
N VAL A 104 2.94 -5.59 5.97
CA VAL A 104 3.18 -6.46 7.12
C VAL A 104 1.98 -7.37 7.44
N ALA A 105 0.77 -7.04 7.01
CA ALA A 105 -0.41 -7.90 7.14
C ALA A 105 -0.30 -9.19 6.31
N ARG A 106 0.61 -9.25 5.32
CA ARG A 106 0.91 -10.46 4.54
C ARG A 106 1.30 -11.63 5.43
N GLY A 107 2.07 -11.38 6.50
CA GLY A 107 2.44 -12.43 7.47
C GLY A 107 1.22 -13.01 8.19
N VAL A 108 0.30 -12.13 8.62
CA VAL A 108 -0.95 -12.52 9.27
C VAL A 108 -1.86 -13.29 8.31
N ALA A 109 -2.00 -12.80 7.07
CA ALA A 109 -2.80 -13.45 6.05
C ALA A 109 -2.25 -14.85 5.72
N SER A 110 -0.93 -14.99 5.60
CA SER A 110 -0.27 -16.28 5.39
C SER A 110 -0.47 -17.24 6.57
N GLU A 111 -0.38 -16.77 7.82
CA GLU A 111 -0.62 -17.59 9.02
C GLU A 111 -2.05 -18.17 9.03
N LEU A 112 -3.03 -17.36 8.62
CA LEU A 112 -4.44 -17.72 8.63
C LEU A 112 -4.91 -18.38 7.31
N GLY A 113 -4.03 -18.55 6.32
CA GLY A 113 -4.38 -19.09 5.00
C GLY A 113 -5.32 -18.20 4.17
N ILE A 114 -5.32 -16.89 4.41
CA ILE A 114 -6.16 -15.91 3.72
C ILE A 114 -5.37 -15.32 2.53
N PRO A 115 -5.91 -15.33 1.30
CA PRO A 115 -5.32 -14.64 0.16
C PRO A 115 -5.25 -13.12 0.39
N ILE A 116 -4.14 -12.48 -0.01
CA ILE A 116 -3.93 -11.05 0.16
C ILE A 116 -3.73 -10.33 -1.18
N TYR A 117 -4.52 -9.28 -1.40
CA TYR A 117 -4.37 -8.34 -2.50
C TYR A 117 -3.91 -7.00 -1.93
N PHE A 118 -3.20 -6.22 -2.74
CA PHE A 118 -2.94 -4.82 -2.41
C PHE A 118 -3.89 -3.90 -3.17
N PHE A 119 -4.39 -2.88 -2.51
CA PHE A 119 -4.94 -1.71 -3.18
C PHE A 119 -3.88 -0.60 -3.20
N PHE A 120 -3.38 -0.32 -4.39
CA PHE A 120 -2.47 0.78 -4.66
C PHE A 120 -3.30 2.03 -4.97
N THR A 121 -3.30 2.96 -4.02
CA THR A 121 -4.16 4.16 -4.04
C THR A 121 -3.73 5.22 -5.06
N SER A 122 -2.58 5.03 -5.71
CA SER A 122 -2.05 5.87 -6.78
C SER A 122 -2.19 5.19 -8.17
N GLY A 123 -1.72 5.88 -9.22
CA GLY A 123 -1.77 5.41 -10.61
C GLY A 123 -0.74 4.33 -10.95
N ALA A 124 -0.85 3.78 -12.17
CA ALA A 124 0.02 2.74 -12.70
C ALA A 124 1.45 3.21 -12.94
N GLU A 125 1.68 4.48 -13.31
CA GLU A 125 3.05 4.98 -13.48
C GLU A 125 3.84 4.95 -12.15
N VAL A 126 3.17 5.32 -11.05
CA VAL A 126 3.76 5.25 -9.72
C VAL A 126 3.94 3.79 -9.29
N LEU A 127 2.98 2.91 -9.59
CA LEU A 127 3.16 1.48 -9.32
C LEU A 127 4.35 0.89 -10.07
N ALA A 128 4.57 1.29 -11.33
CA ALA A 128 5.72 0.84 -12.12
C ALA A 128 7.05 1.23 -11.43
N LEU A 129 7.16 2.48 -10.94
CA LEU A 129 8.32 2.92 -10.15
C LEU A 129 8.50 2.08 -8.88
N TYR A 130 7.42 1.80 -8.15
CA TYR A 130 7.49 1.01 -6.92
C TYR A 130 7.94 -0.42 -7.18
N LEU A 131 7.36 -1.09 -8.18
CA LEU A 131 7.78 -2.44 -8.58
C LEU A 131 9.24 -2.48 -9.04
N HIS A 132 9.72 -1.40 -9.67
CA HIS A 132 11.09 -1.30 -10.16
C HIS A 132 12.11 -0.80 -9.12
N LEU A 133 11.66 -0.26 -7.99
CA LEU A 133 12.52 0.29 -6.95
C LEU A 133 13.60 -0.69 -6.45
N PRO A 134 13.32 -2.01 -6.24
CA PRO A 134 14.37 -2.95 -5.85
C PRO A 134 15.43 -3.17 -6.94
N VAL A 135 15.08 -2.99 -8.23
CA VAL A 135 16.04 -3.04 -9.34
C VAL A 135 16.97 -1.82 -9.29
N LEU A 136 16.40 -0.62 -9.15
CA LEU A 136 17.16 0.62 -8.99
C LEU A 136 18.08 0.56 -7.77
N HIS A 137 17.58 0.05 -6.64
CA HIS A 137 18.36 -0.16 -5.42
C HIS A 137 19.61 -1.02 -5.65
N ALA A 138 19.50 -2.08 -6.46
CA ALA A 138 20.60 -2.99 -6.75
C ALA A 138 21.61 -2.44 -7.77
N GLN A 139 21.23 -1.46 -8.59
CA GLN A 139 22.06 -0.92 -9.68
C GLN A 139 23.01 0.20 -9.25
N THR A 140 22.70 0.91 -8.17
CA THR A 140 23.49 2.04 -7.70
C THR A 140 23.60 2.04 -6.19
N THR A 141 24.58 2.73 -5.64
CA THR A 141 24.68 3.09 -4.21
C THR A 141 24.42 4.58 -3.97
N ALA A 142 24.17 5.37 -5.01
CA ALA A 142 23.91 6.80 -4.90
C ALA A 142 22.54 7.08 -4.26
N ASN A 143 22.46 8.15 -3.47
CA ASN A 143 21.21 8.69 -2.96
C ASN A 143 20.51 9.51 -4.05
N PHE A 144 19.18 9.41 -4.13
CA PHE A 144 18.39 10.15 -5.12
C PHE A 144 18.53 11.67 -4.95
N GLN A 145 18.67 12.15 -3.71
CA GLN A 145 18.87 13.58 -3.43
C GLN A 145 20.21 14.14 -3.94
N ASP A 146 21.21 13.28 -4.14
CA ASP A 146 22.57 13.67 -4.54
C ASP A 146 22.79 13.55 -6.06
N MET A 147 21.81 13.01 -6.79
CA MET A 147 21.91 12.70 -8.23
C MET A 147 21.63 13.91 -9.15
N GLY A 148 21.15 15.03 -8.61
CA GLY A 148 20.89 16.25 -9.39
C GLY A 148 19.93 16.01 -10.57
N ASP A 149 20.36 16.40 -11.78
CA ASP A 149 19.59 16.24 -13.01
C ASP A 149 19.69 14.84 -13.65
N GLU A 150 20.33 13.87 -12.99
CA GLU A 150 20.38 12.49 -13.48
C GLU A 150 18.97 11.90 -13.59
N LEU A 151 18.68 11.32 -14.75
CA LEU A 151 17.37 10.78 -15.05
C LEU A 151 17.23 9.35 -14.53
N VAL A 152 16.18 9.12 -13.76
CA VAL A 152 15.74 7.80 -13.35
C VAL A 152 14.99 7.15 -14.52
N HIS A 153 15.42 5.95 -14.87
CA HIS A 153 14.81 5.16 -15.93
C HIS A 153 14.01 4.01 -15.31
N VAL A 154 12.70 4.00 -15.57
CA VAL A 154 11.80 2.92 -15.18
C VAL A 154 11.02 2.46 -16.41
N PRO A 155 10.92 1.15 -16.68
CA PRO A 155 10.12 0.64 -17.77
C PRO A 155 8.66 1.13 -17.70
N GLY A 156 8.17 1.68 -18.81
CA GLY A 156 6.74 2.00 -18.99
C GLY A 156 6.34 3.43 -18.61
N ILE A 157 7.25 4.24 -18.05
CA ILE A 157 6.98 5.62 -17.62
C ILE A 157 8.02 6.59 -18.22
N PRO A 158 7.72 7.90 -18.31
CA PRO A 158 8.72 8.88 -18.73
C PRO A 158 9.89 8.92 -17.74
N SER A 159 11.11 9.11 -18.24
CA SER A 159 12.26 9.34 -17.36
C SER A 159 12.15 10.71 -16.68
N PHE A 160 12.58 10.80 -15.43
CA PHE A 160 12.42 11.99 -14.59
C PHE A 160 13.67 12.20 -13.72
N PRO A 161 13.99 13.44 -13.29
CA PRO A 161 15.10 13.71 -12.38
C PRO A 161 14.95 12.92 -11.08
N ALA A 162 16.03 12.33 -10.56
CA ALA A 162 15.98 11.57 -9.31
C ALA A 162 15.40 12.38 -8.13
N THR A 163 15.65 13.68 -8.11
CA THR A 163 15.15 14.62 -7.09
C THR A 163 13.63 14.83 -7.13
N ASP A 164 12.95 14.47 -8.23
CA ASP A 164 11.49 14.57 -8.37
C ASP A 164 10.76 13.32 -7.84
N SER A 165 11.51 12.33 -7.35
CA SER A 165 10.95 11.09 -6.82
C SER A 165 10.24 11.27 -5.45
N MET A 166 9.71 10.16 -4.92
CA MET A 166 9.07 10.14 -3.62
C MET A 166 10.08 10.43 -2.49
N ARG A 167 9.71 11.34 -1.57
CA ARG A 167 10.59 11.76 -0.46
C ARG A 167 11.19 10.61 0.38
N PRO A 168 10.45 9.52 0.70
CA PRO A 168 11.01 8.44 1.51
C PRO A 168 12.18 7.67 0.89
N ILE A 169 12.44 7.84 -0.42
CA ILE A 169 13.55 7.15 -1.09
C ILE A 169 14.78 8.05 -1.36
N MET A 170 14.76 9.28 -0.84
CA MET A 170 15.80 10.28 -1.13
C MET A 170 17.15 9.96 -0.48
N ASP A 171 17.12 9.43 0.73
CA ASP A 171 18.30 9.08 1.54
C ASP A 171 18.29 7.58 1.84
N ARG A 172 19.30 6.85 1.34
CA ARG A 172 19.42 5.40 1.52
C ARG A 172 19.73 4.98 2.95
N ASP A 173 20.31 5.88 3.75
CA ASP A 173 20.66 5.63 5.13
C ASP A 173 19.46 5.85 6.09
N ASP A 174 18.37 6.48 5.61
CA ASP A 174 17.14 6.62 6.38
C ASP A 174 16.36 5.29 6.45
N VAL A 175 15.77 5.03 7.62
CA VAL A 175 14.90 3.87 7.85
C VAL A 175 13.71 3.84 6.88
N ALA A 176 13.21 5.00 6.45
CA ALA A 176 12.15 5.14 5.47
C ALA A 176 12.49 4.46 4.15
N TYR A 177 13.71 4.68 3.64
CA TYR A 177 14.16 4.09 2.39
C TYR A 177 14.17 2.57 2.46
N THR A 178 14.81 2.03 3.51
CA THR A 178 14.94 0.58 3.70
C THR A 178 13.55 -0.08 3.77
N LYS A 179 12.61 0.54 4.47
CA LYS A 179 11.24 0.06 4.53
C LYS A 179 10.53 0.13 3.18
N PHE A 180 10.67 1.21 2.42
CA PHE A 180 10.05 1.34 1.10
C PHE A 180 10.54 0.26 0.13
N VAL A 181 11.85 0.00 0.09
CA VAL A 181 12.42 -1.09 -0.72
C VAL A 181 11.84 -2.45 -0.30
N SER A 182 11.71 -2.69 1.01
CA SER A 182 11.11 -3.92 1.54
C SER A 182 9.63 -4.06 1.15
N VAL A 183 8.83 -3.00 1.30
CA VAL A 183 7.41 -3.01 0.92
C VAL A 183 7.24 -3.25 -0.58
N CYS A 184 8.05 -2.58 -1.40
CA CYS A 184 8.01 -2.74 -2.86
C CYS A 184 8.34 -4.16 -3.30
N SER A 185 9.25 -4.83 -2.60
CA SER A 185 9.55 -6.25 -2.82
C SER A 185 8.35 -7.14 -2.46
N ASP A 186 7.63 -6.82 -1.39
CA ASP A 186 6.44 -7.56 -0.95
C ASP A 186 5.25 -7.41 -1.90
N LEU A 187 5.09 -6.26 -2.59
CA LEU A 187 4.06 -6.07 -3.61
C LEU A 187 4.14 -7.15 -4.69
N CYS A 188 5.35 -7.51 -5.11
CA CYS A 188 5.59 -8.55 -6.12
C CYS A 188 5.11 -9.93 -5.65
N LEU A 189 5.07 -10.17 -4.35
CA LEU A 189 4.72 -11.46 -3.73
C LEU A 189 3.23 -11.59 -3.39
N SER A 190 2.40 -10.64 -3.79
CA SER A 190 0.95 -10.65 -3.57
C SER A 190 0.19 -11.48 -4.61
N GLN A 191 -1.08 -11.82 -4.32
CA GLN A 191 -1.96 -12.50 -5.27
C GLN A 191 -2.48 -11.57 -6.38
N GLY A 192 -2.32 -10.26 -6.21
CA GLY A 192 -2.69 -9.25 -7.19
C GLY A 192 -2.76 -7.86 -6.59
N ILE A 193 -2.74 -6.86 -7.46
CA ILE A 193 -2.77 -5.45 -7.10
C ILE A 193 -3.94 -4.78 -7.80
N LEU A 194 -4.86 -4.21 -7.01
CA LEU A 194 -5.87 -3.28 -7.47
C LEU A 194 -5.21 -1.89 -7.55
N VAL A 195 -5.38 -1.17 -8.66
CA VAL A 195 -4.71 0.12 -8.90
C VAL A 195 -5.75 1.16 -9.22
N ASN A 196 -5.67 2.31 -8.54
CA ASN A 196 -6.60 3.42 -8.67
C ASN A 196 -6.37 4.21 -9.98
N THR A 197 -6.65 3.55 -11.10
CA THR A 197 -6.48 4.06 -12.46
C THR A 197 -7.34 3.24 -13.43
N PHE A 198 -7.45 3.68 -14.67
CA PHE A 198 -8.05 2.92 -15.76
C PHE A 198 -7.10 2.83 -16.95
N ARG A 199 -7.19 1.73 -17.71
CA ARG A 199 -6.21 1.41 -18.77
C ARG A 199 -6.03 2.50 -19.82
N SER A 200 -7.09 3.22 -20.20
CA SER A 200 -6.96 4.31 -21.18
C SER A 200 -6.29 5.58 -20.64
N LEU A 201 -6.11 5.71 -19.33
CA LEU A 201 -5.35 6.80 -18.71
C LEU A 201 -3.84 6.55 -18.82
N GLU A 202 -3.40 5.33 -18.46
CA GLU A 202 -1.98 4.97 -18.33
C GLU A 202 -1.65 3.66 -19.10
N PRO A 203 -1.96 3.56 -20.42
CA PRO A 203 -1.88 2.29 -21.15
C PRO A 203 -0.46 1.74 -21.16
N ARG A 204 0.54 2.60 -21.36
CA ARG A 204 1.96 2.19 -21.42
C ARG A 204 2.42 1.59 -20.10
N ALA A 205 2.10 2.22 -18.97
CA ALA A 205 2.50 1.72 -17.66
C ALA A 205 1.80 0.39 -17.33
N VAL A 206 0.48 0.33 -17.53
CA VAL A 206 -0.31 -0.89 -17.30
C VAL A 206 0.20 -2.06 -18.14
N GLU A 207 0.48 -1.84 -19.42
CA GLU A 207 0.98 -2.89 -20.33
C GLU A 207 2.40 -3.32 -19.99
N THR A 208 3.25 -2.39 -19.59
CA THR A 208 4.63 -2.70 -19.20
C THR A 208 4.69 -3.48 -17.89
N ILE A 209 3.84 -3.14 -16.91
CA ILE A 209 3.70 -3.91 -15.69
C ILE A 209 3.16 -5.30 -16.02
N ALA A 210 2.09 -5.42 -16.82
CA ALA A 210 1.51 -6.71 -17.19
C ALA A 210 2.49 -7.62 -17.97
N ALA A 211 3.43 -7.03 -18.72
CA ALA A 211 4.50 -7.75 -19.40
C ALA A 211 5.64 -8.19 -18.45
N GLY A 212 5.57 -7.86 -17.16
CA GLY A 212 6.56 -8.21 -16.15
C GLY A 212 7.88 -7.45 -16.26
N LEU A 213 7.89 -6.33 -16.97
CA LEU A 213 9.11 -5.57 -17.24
C LEU A 213 9.50 -4.63 -16.09
N CYS A 214 8.57 -4.33 -15.18
CA CYS A 214 8.84 -3.47 -14.02
C CYS A 214 9.39 -4.25 -12.81
N SER A 215 9.11 -5.54 -12.69
CA SER A 215 9.49 -6.36 -11.52
C SER A 215 10.97 -6.77 -11.54
N PRO A 216 11.59 -7.02 -10.37
CA PRO A 216 12.95 -7.55 -10.31
C PRO A 216 13.06 -8.93 -10.97
N PHE A 217 14.21 -9.21 -11.60
CA PHE A 217 14.46 -10.50 -12.23
C PHE A 217 14.33 -11.63 -11.21
N GLY A 218 13.53 -12.65 -11.54
CA GLY A 218 13.29 -13.81 -10.68
C GLY A 218 12.17 -13.66 -9.66
N LEU A 219 11.56 -12.47 -9.54
CA LEU A 219 10.32 -12.30 -8.77
C LEU A 219 9.09 -12.40 -9.68
N PRO A 220 7.96 -12.91 -9.17
CA PRO A 220 6.72 -12.91 -9.93
C PRO A 220 6.22 -11.47 -10.14
N THR A 221 5.53 -11.27 -11.26
CA THR A 221 4.76 -10.06 -11.51
C THR A 221 3.31 -10.32 -11.11
N PRO A 222 2.78 -9.60 -10.11
CA PRO A 222 1.42 -9.80 -9.65
C PRO A 222 0.44 -9.31 -10.73
N PRO A 223 -0.71 -9.99 -10.91
CA PRO A 223 -1.77 -9.48 -11.77
C PRO A 223 -2.22 -8.09 -11.31
N VAL A 224 -2.38 -7.18 -12.27
CA VAL A 224 -2.84 -5.79 -12.02
C VAL A 224 -4.27 -5.61 -12.50
N TYR A 225 -5.11 -5.08 -11.61
CA TYR A 225 -6.52 -4.78 -11.85
C TYR A 225 -6.77 -3.28 -11.71
N CYS A 226 -7.00 -2.61 -12.82
CA CYS A 226 -7.41 -1.21 -12.85
C CYS A 226 -8.84 -1.07 -12.34
N ILE A 227 -9.10 -0.12 -11.42
CA ILE A 227 -10.42 0.14 -10.82
C ILE A 227 -10.94 1.55 -11.06
#